data_AF-A0A396QJY5-F1
#
_entry.id   AF-A0A396QJY5-F1
#
_cell.length_a   1.000
_cell.length_b   1.000
_cell.length_c   1.000
_cell.angle_alpha   90.00
_cell.angle_beta   90.00
_cell.angle_gamma   90.00
#
_symmetry.space_group_name_H-M   'P 1'
#
loop_
_entity.id
_entity.type
_entity.pdbx_description
1 polymer ?
#
loop_
_entity_poly.entity_id
_entity_poly.type
_entity_poly.pdbx_seq_one_letter_code
_entity_poly.pdbx_strand_id
1 'polypeptide(L)'
;MPKTNFCRDPAKEQNNLIRERIAGKLAISGYEGPELARRSGMAVSTYYDRMKHPEKFRIGELRAIYRTLNIAEDDMARTKII
;
A
#
# COMPACT_ATOMS: atom_id res chain seq x y z
N MET A 1 24.73 25.37 14.64
CA MET A 1 23.57 24.48 14.89
C MET A 1 23.29 23.69 13.62
N PRO A 2 23.17 22.35 13.68
CA PRO A 2 22.74 21.59 12.52
C PRO A 2 21.28 21.93 12.22
N LYS A 3 20.97 22.29 10.96
CA LYS A 3 19.59 22.48 10.51
C LYS A 3 18.96 21.11 10.36
N THR A 4 18.36 20.59 11.42
CA THR A 4 17.49 19.42 11.31
C THR A 4 16.21 19.85 10.61
N ASN A 5 16.12 19.58 9.30
CA ASN A 5 14.88 19.68 8.55
C ASN A 5 13.92 18.59 9.07
N PHE A 6 13.30 18.84 10.22
CA PHE A 6 12.23 18.01 10.82
C PHE A 6 10.90 18.13 10.06
N CYS A 7 10.91 18.57 8.81
CA CYS A 7 9.74 18.47 7.94
C CYS A 7 9.55 17.00 7.56
N ARG A 8 8.64 16.31 8.27
CA ARG A 8 8.09 15.04 7.81
C ARG A 8 7.36 15.32 6.51
N ASP A 9 7.85 14.74 5.42
CA ASP A 9 7.16 14.77 4.13
C ASP A 9 5.88 13.91 4.26
N PRO A 10 4.67 14.52 4.24
CA PRO A 10 3.43 13.78 4.43
C PRO A 10 3.19 12.75 3.33
N ALA A 11 3.67 12.99 2.11
CA ALA A 11 3.53 12.06 1.00
C ALA A 11 4.41 10.82 1.22
N LYS A 12 5.64 11.02 1.71
CA LYS A 12 6.53 9.92 2.07
C LYS A 12 5.96 9.06 3.21
N GLU A 13 5.38 9.70 4.22
CA GLU A 13 4.74 9.00 5.34
C GLU A 13 3.54 8.17 4.87
N GLN A 14 2.67 8.75 4.03
CA GLN A 14 1.54 8.04 3.43
C GLN A 14 1.98 6.84 2.57
N ASN A 15 3.01 7.02 1.74
CA ASN A 15 3.54 5.93 0.91
C ASN A 15 4.11 4.78 1.74
N ASN A 16 4.79 5.09 2.85
CA ASN A 16 5.30 4.08 3.76
C ASN A 16 4.15 3.33 4.46
N LEU A 17 3.11 4.04 4.89
CA LEU A 17 1.94 3.44 5.51
C LEU A 17 1.23 2.47 4.57
N ILE A 18 1.08 2.83 3.29
CA ILE A 18 0.49 1.95 2.26
C ILE A 18 1.30 0.65 2.15
N ARG A 19 2.63 0.75 2.04
CA ARG A 19 3.51 -0.43 1.96
C ARG A 19 3.41 -1.31 3.19
N GLU A 20 3.49 -0.70 4.37
CA GLU A 20 3.45 -1.42 5.65
C GLU A 20 2.14 -2.19 5.80
N ARG A 21 1.01 -1.55 5.49
CA ARG A 21 -0.31 -2.18 5.59
C ARG A 21 -0.47 -3.36 4.65
N ILE A 22 -0.06 -3.21 3.39
CA ILE A 22 -0.12 -4.30 2.41
C ILE A 22 0.81 -5.42 2.84
N ALA A 23 2.08 -5.13 3.13
CA ALA A 23 3.08 -6.14 3.49
C ALA A 23 2.73 -6.88 4.78
N GLY A 24 2.28 -6.15 5.81
CA GLY A 24 1.89 -6.75 7.09
C GLY A 24 0.69 -7.68 6.96
N LYS A 25 -0.35 -7.27 6.22
CA LYS A 25 -1.53 -8.12 5.99
C LYS A 25 -1.25 -9.29 5.08
N LEU A 26 -0.40 -9.10 4.07
CA LEU A 26 0.09 -10.17 3.20
C LEU A 26 0.84 -11.24 4.00
N ALA A 27 1.71 -10.84 4.93
CA ALA A 27 2.43 -11.76 5.81
C ALA A 27 1.50 -12.54 6.75
N ILE A 28 0.42 -11.92 7.24
CA ILE A 28 -0.58 -12.58 8.08
C ILE A 28 -1.47 -13.53 7.26
N SER A 29 -1.82 -13.16 6.03
CA SER A 29 -2.73 -13.94 5.19
C SER A 29 -2.07 -15.16 4.54
N GLY A 30 -0.74 -15.28 4.60
CA GLY A 30 0.02 -16.37 3.97
C GLY A 30 0.04 -16.29 2.44
N TYR A 31 -0.30 -15.14 1.86
CA TYR A 31 -0.25 -14.94 0.41
C TYR A 31 1.13 -14.44 -0.01
N GLU A 32 1.53 -14.75 -1.23
CA GLU A 32 2.69 -14.12 -1.85
C GLU A 32 2.28 -12.90 -2.69
N GLY A 33 3.21 -11.97 -2.89
CA GLY A 33 2.98 -10.77 -3.72
C GLY A 33 2.40 -11.07 -5.11
N PRO A 34 2.92 -12.06 -5.87
CA PRO A 34 2.37 -12.44 -7.18
C PRO A 34 0.97 -13.03 -7.09
N GLU A 35 0.62 -13.69 -5.98
CA GLU A 35 -0.72 -14.21 -5.76
C GLU A 35 -1.72 -13.08 -5.45
N LEU A 36 -1.34 -12.14 -4.58
CA LEU A 36 -2.13 -10.95 -4.30
C LEU A 36 -2.39 -10.13 -5.57
N ALA A 37 -1.38 -9.95 -6.42
CA ALA A 37 -1.54 -9.25 -7.69
C ALA A 37 -2.60 -9.93 -8.57
N ARG A 38 -2.50 -11.25 -8.77
CA ARG A 38 -3.47 -12.03 -9.55
C ARG A 38 -4.88 -11.95 -8.96
N ARG A 39 -5.03 -12.12 -7.65
CA ARG A 39 -6.33 -12.06 -6.95
C ARG A 39 -6.95 -10.66 -6.94
N SER A 40 -6.15 -9.60 -7.04
CA SER A 40 -6.62 -8.21 -7.13
C SER A 40 -6.82 -7.73 -8.56
N GLY A 41 -6.65 -8.60 -9.57
CA GLY A 41 -6.81 -8.25 -10.99
C GLY A 41 -5.69 -7.37 -11.55
N MET A 42 -4.51 -7.42 -10.92
CA MET A 42 -3.33 -6.64 -11.29
C MET A 42 -2.24 -7.54 -11.89
N ALA A 43 -1.53 -7.02 -12.91
CA ALA A 43 -0.32 -7.67 -13.40
C ALA A 43 0.76 -7.69 -12.31
N VAL A 44 1.49 -8.80 -12.18
CA VAL A 44 2.54 -8.98 -11.16
C VAL A 44 3.62 -7.91 -11.26
N SER A 45 4.05 -7.57 -12.48
CA SER A 45 5.03 -6.51 -12.73
C SER A 45 4.51 -5.14 -12.26
N THR A 46 3.24 -4.83 -12.51
CA THR A 46 2.60 -3.62 -12.03
C THR A 46 2.56 -3.58 -10.51
N TYR A 47 2.21 -4.69 -9.84
CA TYR A 47 2.23 -4.75 -8.38
C TYR A 47 3.59 -4.39 -7.81
N TYR A 48 4.67 -4.97 -8.33
CA TYR A 48 6.02 -4.65 -7.85
C TYR A 48 6.44 -3.21 -8.17
N ASP A 49 6.06 -2.65 -9.32
CA ASP A 49 6.27 -1.23 -9.62
C ASP A 49 5.53 -0.35 -8.61
N ARG A 50 4.27 -0.66 -8.28
CA ARG A 50 3.47 0.09 -7.30
C ARG A 50 4.00 -0.06 -5.87
N MET A 51 4.50 -1.22 -5.49
CA MET A 51 5.14 -1.39 -4.17
C MET A 51 6.44 -0.58 -4.07
N LYS A 52 7.18 -0.42 -5.17
CA LYS A 52 8.33 0.50 -5.24
C LYS A 52 7.90 1.97 -5.28
N HIS A 53 6.77 2.27 -5.90
CA HIS A 53 6.22 3.61 -6.12
C HIS A 53 4.75 3.72 -5.66
N PRO A 54 4.47 3.72 -4.34
CA PRO A 54 3.10 3.70 -3.84
C PRO A 54 2.26 4.90 -4.26
N GLU A 55 2.90 6.03 -4.54
CA GLU A 55 2.26 7.23 -5.07
C GLU A 55 1.59 7.01 -6.45
N LYS A 56 1.99 5.97 -7.18
CA LYS A 56 1.42 5.64 -8.49
C LYS A 56 0.22 4.72 -8.41
N PHE A 57 -0.13 4.20 -7.23
CA PHE A 57 -1.30 3.36 -7.08
C PHE A 57 -2.56 4.12 -7.50
N ARG A 58 -3.37 3.51 -8.36
CA ARG A 58 -4.71 4.02 -8.62
C ARG A 58 -5.62 3.65 -7.44
N ILE A 59 -6.60 4.50 -7.16
CA ILE A 59 -7.58 4.24 -6.08
C ILE A 59 -8.27 2.87 -6.27
N GLY A 60 -8.62 2.50 -7.51
CA GLY A 60 -9.22 1.20 -7.80
C GLY A 60 -8.27 0.01 -7.54
N GLU A 61 -6.98 0.18 -7.80
CA GLU A 61 -5.95 -0.83 -7.53
C GLU A 61 -5.81 -1.08 -6.03
N LEU A 62 -5.74 0.00 -5.23
CA LEU A 62 -5.66 -0.10 -3.77
C LEU A 62 -6.92 -0.70 -3.16
N ARG A 63 -8.11 -0.28 -3.62
CA ARG A 63 -9.39 -0.85 -3.16
C ARG A 63 -9.49 -2.34 -3.47
N ALA A 64 -9.01 -2.78 -4.63
CA ALA A 64 -8.96 -4.21 -4.97
C ALA A 64 -8.03 -4.96 -4.01
N ILE A 65 -6.80 -4.49 -3.81
CA ILE A 65 -5.83 -5.10 -2.88
C ILE A 65 -6.37 -5.18 -1.46
N TYR A 66 -6.96 -4.08 -0.95
CA TYR A 66 -7.47 -4.02 0.42
C TYR A 66 -8.63 -4.98 0.64
N ARG A 67 -9.54 -5.11 -0.34
CA ARG A 67 -10.60 -6.13 -0.30
C ARG A 67 -10.02 -7.53 -0.31
N THR A 68 -9.04 -7.83 -1.16
CA THR A 68 -8.40 -9.15 -1.21
C THR A 68 -7.69 -9.51 0.10
N LEU A 69 -7.10 -8.53 0.79
CA LEU A 69 -6.41 -8.71 2.07
C LEU A 69 -7.33 -8.59 3.30
N ASN A 70 -8.65 -8.40 3.12
CA ASN A 70 -9.60 -8.16 4.20
C ASN A 70 -9.13 -7.05 5.17
N ILE A 71 -8.63 -5.95 4.62
CA ILE A 71 -8.26 -4.76 5.39
C ILE A 71 -9.55 -4.00 5.71
N ALA A 72 -9.79 -3.75 7.00
CA ALA A 72 -10.99 -3.08 7.48
C ALA A 72 -11.09 -1.64 6.92
N GLU A 73 -12.31 -1.14 6.72
CA GLU A 73 -12.53 0.18 6.12
C GLU A 73 -11.91 1.32 6.94
N ASP A 74 -11.94 1.21 8.26
CA ASP A 74 -11.29 2.16 9.18
C ASP A 74 -9.77 2.27 8.97
N ASP A 75 -9.14 1.17 8.56
CA ASP A 75 -7.72 1.15 8.21
C ASP A 75 -7.48 1.76 6.82
N MET A 76 -8.46 1.72 5.91
CA MET A 76 -8.39 2.39 4.60
C MET A 76 -8.55 3.91 4.71
N ALA A 77 -9.33 4.39 5.70
CA ALA A 77 -9.47 5.81 6.00
C ALA A 77 -8.13 6.44 6.39
N ARG A 78 -7.29 5.69 7.12
CA ARG A 78 -5.96 6.13 7.57
C ARG A 78 -4.97 6.32 6.42
N THR A 79 -5.14 5.60 5.30
CA THR A 79 -4.34 5.80 4.08
C THR A 79 -4.94 6.85 3.14
N LYS A 80 -6.03 7.54 3.55
CA LYS A 80 -6.75 8.58 2.79
C LYS A 80 -7.24 8.12 1.42
N ILE A 81 -7.74 6.89 1.33
CA ILE A 81 -8.29 6.29 0.09
C ILE A 81 -9.81 6.54 -0.05
N ILE A 82 -10.37 7.28 0.91
CA ILE A 82 -11.78 7.70 0.98
C ILE A 82 -11.89 9.15 0.55
#